data_AF-A0A4U1L9M9-F1
#
_entry.id   AF-A0A4U1L9M9-F1
#
_cell.length_a   1.000
_cell.length_b   1.000
_cell.length_c   1.000
_cell.angle_alpha   90.00
_cell.angle_beta   90.00
_cell.angle_gamma   90.00
#
_symmetry.space_group_name_H-M   'P 1'
#
loop_
_entity.id
_entity.type
_entity.pdbx_description
1 polymer ?
#
loop_
_entity_poly.entity_id
_entity_poly.type
_entity_poly.pdbx_seq_one_letter_code
_entity_poly.pdbx_strand_id
1 'polypeptide(L)'
;MFSIALLMALQTVPADAAPAPHAMPGEEPVAAYAPSNANAGARAFAGDGMAKAFGGQAGIRRIVDTFVNRNFADPVIGEIFANHDQVRLRRTIFEQFCFILNAGCDYSGRDMRNAHKDMGVQQADMNRIVENLQFAMAAEGVSFAAQNRFLSKLAPMRGQVVER
;
A
#
# COMPACT_ATOMS: atom_id res chain seq x y z
N MET A 1 -15.71 41.58 29.29
CA MET A 1 -14.66 41.90 28.30
C MET A 1 -13.46 41.04 28.63
N PHE A 2 -13.22 39.95 27.88
CA PHE A 2 -11.93 39.29 27.65
C PHE A 2 -12.19 38.18 26.63
N SER A 3 -12.08 38.53 25.35
CA SER A 3 -12.16 37.60 24.23
C SER A 3 -10.84 36.83 24.15
N ILE A 4 -10.90 35.51 24.33
CA ILE A 4 -9.77 34.62 24.05
C ILE A 4 -9.77 34.39 22.54
N ALA A 5 -8.87 35.08 21.84
CA ALA A 5 -8.61 34.85 20.43
C ALA A 5 -7.83 33.54 20.27
N LEU A 6 -8.50 32.52 19.72
CA LEU A 6 -7.90 31.26 19.30
C LEU A 6 -6.96 31.52 18.12
N LEU A 7 -5.66 31.48 18.38
CA LEU A 7 -4.62 31.58 17.35
C LEU A 7 -4.59 30.26 16.57
N MET A 8 -5.32 30.17 15.45
CA MET A 8 -5.12 29.10 14.47
C MET A 8 -3.79 29.36 13.76
N ALA A 9 -2.76 28.63 14.15
CA ALA A 9 -1.52 28.58 13.38
C ALA A 9 -1.80 27.85 12.05
N LEU A 10 -2.00 28.62 10.97
CA LEU A 10 -1.88 28.07 9.62
C LEU A 10 -0.43 27.60 9.44
N GLN A 11 -0.20 26.30 9.47
CA GLN A 11 1.05 25.75 8.98
C GLN A 11 1.06 25.85 7.45
N THR A 12 1.86 26.77 6.92
CA THR A 12 2.15 26.86 5.49
C THR A 12 3.04 25.68 5.10
N VAL A 13 2.49 24.70 4.39
CA VAL A 13 3.32 23.73 3.66
C VAL A 13 4.11 24.52 2.62
N PRO A 14 5.46 24.42 2.58
CA PRO A 14 6.25 25.19 1.62
C PRO A 14 5.89 24.77 0.20
N ALA A 15 5.53 25.75 -0.63
CA ALA A 15 5.10 25.56 -2.02
C ALA A 15 6.21 25.06 -2.98
N ASP A 16 7.43 24.84 -2.47
CA ASP A 16 8.63 24.53 -3.26
C ASP A 16 9.15 23.09 -3.09
N ALA A 17 8.41 22.20 -2.41
CA ALA A 17 8.77 20.78 -2.44
C ALA A 17 8.50 20.24 -3.85
N ALA A 18 9.57 20.02 -4.63
CA ALA A 18 9.48 19.36 -5.93
C ALA A 18 8.60 18.10 -5.81
N PRO A 19 7.67 17.87 -6.75
CA PRO A 19 6.75 16.75 -6.66
C PRO A 19 7.53 15.45 -6.52
N ALA A 20 7.00 14.52 -5.72
CA ALA A 20 7.60 13.20 -5.62
C ALA A 20 7.81 12.61 -7.02
N PRO A 21 8.96 11.98 -7.27
CA PRO A 21 9.18 11.31 -8.54
C PRO A 21 8.05 10.29 -8.74
N HIS A 22 7.43 10.32 -9.94
CA HIS A 22 6.25 9.54 -10.32
C HIS A 22 4.90 9.96 -9.69
N ALA A 23 4.72 11.24 -9.35
CA ALA A 23 3.39 11.77 -9.04
C ALA A 23 2.43 11.58 -10.24
N MET A 24 1.29 10.96 -10.00
CA MET A 24 0.26 10.71 -11.01
C MET A 24 -0.92 11.70 -10.86
N PRO A 25 -1.68 11.97 -11.93
CA PRO A 25 -2.88 12.81 -11.83
C PRO A 25 -3.85 12.29 -10.76
N GLY A 26 -4.31 13.18 -9.89
CA GLY A 26 -5.25 12.86 -8.80
C GLY A 26 -4.59 12.42 -7.49
N GLU A 27 -3.26 12.35 -7.41
CA GLU A 27 -2.55 12.12 -6.15
C GLU A 27 -2.24 13.42 -5.40
N GLU A 28 -2.27 13.36 -4.07
CA GLU A 28 -1.86 14.45 -3.19
C GLU A 28 -0.34 14.64 -3.22
N PRO A 29 0.23 15.84 -3.13
CA PRO A 29 1.68 16.01 -3.07
C PRO A 29 2.30 15.31 -1.84
N VAL A 30 3.46 14.67 -2.02
CA VAL A 30 4.24 14.10 -0.90
C VAL A 30 5.69 14.54 -0.99
N ALA A 31 6.40 14.51 0.16
CA ALA A 31 7.82 14.80 0.19
C ALA A 31 8.60 13.88 -0.76
N ALA A 32 9.65 14.42 -1.38
CA ALA A 32 10.49 13.70 -2.31
C ALA A 32 11.18 12.48 -1.66
N TYR A 33 11.36 11.42 -2.43
CA TYR A 33 12.07 10.20 -2.06
C TYR A 33 12.64 9.55 -3.34
N ALA A 34 13.62 8.65 -3.22
CA ALA A 34 14.20 7.96 -4.38
C ALA A 34 13.39 6.70 -4.75
N PRO A 35 12.80 6.60 -5.95
CA PRO A 35 12.11 5.40 -6.41
C PRO A 35 13.10 4.27 -6.68
N SER A 36 12.74 3.05 -6.28
CA SER A 36 13.51 1.85 -6.56
C SER A 36 12.66 0.61 -6.37
N ASN A 37 12.83 -0.39 -7.24
CA ASN A 37 12.26 -1.72 -7.03
C ASN A 37 12.69 -2.37 -5.71
N ALA A 38 13.83 -1.96 -5.13
CA ALA A 38 14.26 -2.42 -3.81
C ALA A 38 13.30 -1.96 -2.70
N ASN A 39 12.54 -0.88 -2.91
CA ASN A 39 11.58 -0.36 -1.94
C ASN A 39 10.34 -1.25 -1.80
N ALA A 40 10.09 -2.18 -2.73
CA ALA A 40 8.91 -3.04 -2.72
C ALA A 40 8.87 -4.02 -1.53
N GLY A 41 9.95 -4.12 -0.76
CA GLY A 41 10.06 -4.94 0.46
C GLY A 41 10.31 -6.43 0.21
N ALA A 42 10.23 -6.89 -1.04
CA ALA A 42 10.55 -8.26 -1.45
C ALA A 42 11.08 -8.29 -2.89
N ARG A 43 11.94 -9.27 -3.18
CA ARG A 43 12.34 -9.57 -4.56
C ARG A 43 11.21 -10.26 -5.31
N ALA A 44 11.11 -9.99 -6.61
CA ALA A 44 10.19 -10.67 -7.52
C ALA A 44 10.35 -12.20 -7.49
N PHE A 45 9.29 -12.92 -7.82
CA PHE A 45 9.36 -14.34 -8.13
C PHE A 45 10.17 -14.60 -9.41
N ALA A 46 10.80 -15.77 -9.49
CA ALA A 46 11.43 -16.21 -10.72
C ALA A 46 10.38 -16.73 -11.72
N GLY A 47 10.55 -16.39 -13.01
CA GLY A 47 9.63 -16.77 -14.07
C GLY A 47 8.25 -16.11 -13.95
N ASP A 48 7.31 -16.48 -14.81
CA ASP A 48 6.00 -15.84 -14.92
C ASP A 48 4.85 -16.64 -14.26
N GLY A 49 5.15 -17.76 -13.61
CA GLY A 49 4.15 -18.68 -13.07
C GLY A 49 3.25 -18.03 -12.01
N MET A 50 3.82 -17.18 -11.13
CA MET A 50 3.03 -16.45 -10.12
C MET A 50 2.19 -15.35 -10.75
N ALA A 51 2.72 -14.60 -11.72
CA ALA A 51 1.93 -13.64 -12.49
C ALA A 51 0.73 -14.32 -13.17
N LYS A 52 0.93 -15.46 -13.84
CA LYS A 52 -0.15 -16.24 -14.46
C LYS A 52 -1.18 -16.73 -13.45
N ALA A 53 -0.74 -17.23 -12.29
CA ALA A 53 -1.64 -17.67 -11.22
C ALA A 53 -2.51 -16.54 -10.65
N PHE A 54 -2.09 -15.29 -10.80
CA PHE A 54 -2.80 -14.08 -10.37
C PHE A 54 -3.52 -13.37 -11.54
N GLY A 55 -3.64 -14.00 -12.71
CA GLY A 55 -4.32 -13.42 -13.87
C GLY A 55 -3.57 -12.27 -14.55
N GLY A 56 -2.24 -12.24 -14.40
CA GLY A 56 -1.37 -11.17 -14.89
C GLY A 56 -1.74 -9.82 -14.27
N GLN A 57 -1.36 -8.73 -14.94
CA GLN A 57 -1.64 -7.39 -14.43
C GLN A 57 -3.15 -7.13 -14.24
N ALA A 58 -4.01 -7.68 -15.11
CA ALA A 58 -5.45 -7.46 -15.03
C ALA A 58 -6.08 -8.09 -13.77
N GLY A 59 -5.71 -9.34 -13.45
CA GLY A 59 -6.17 -9.98 -12.22
C GLY A 59 -5.59 -9.30 -10.97
N ILE A 60 -4.33 -8.89 -11.01
CA ILE A 60 -3.70 -8.13 -9.92
C ILE A 60 -4.43 -6.81 -9.66
N ARG A 61 -4.83 -6.06 -10.70
CA ARG A 61 -5.65 -4.84 -10.52
C ARG A 61 -6.97 -5.13 -9.79
N ARG A 62 -7.71 -6.18 -10.19
CA ARG A 62 -8.98 -6.55 -9.54
C ARG A 62 -8.79 -6.94 -8.06
N ILE A 63 -7.71 -7.66 -7.75
CA ILE A 63 -7.34 -8.00 -6.37
C ILE A 63 -7.07 -6.72 -5.58
N VAL A 64 -6.26 -5.81 -6.12
CA VAL A 64 -5.91 -4.54 -5.46
C VAL A 64 -7.14 -3.68 -5.24
N ASP A 65 -8.02 -3.55 -6.22
CA ASP A 65 -9.26 -2.80 -6.10
C ASP A 65 -10.15 -3.38 -4.99
N THR A 66 -10.32 -4.70 -4.99
CA THR A 66 -11.09 -5.40 -3.95
C THR A 66 -10.47 -5.23 -2.56
N PHE A 67 -9.15 -5.33 -2.47
CA PHE A 67 -8.38 -5.20 -1.24
C PHE A 67 -8.47 -3.79 -0.66
N VAL A 68 -8.22 -2.75 -1.47
CA VAL A 68 -8.32 -1.36 -1.04
C VAL A 68 -9.75 -1.01 -0.65
N ASN A 69 -10.75 -1.39 -1.44
CA ASN A 69 -12.15 -1.15 -1.10
C ASN A 69 -12.53 -1.80 0.23
N ARG A 70 -12.06 -3.03 0.48
CA ARG A 70 -12.30 -3.71 1.76
C ARG A 70 -11.65 -3.01 2.93
N ASN A 71 -10.39 -2.61 2.81
CA ASN A 71 -9.70 -1.95 3.91
C ASN A 71 -10.37 -0.62 4.29
N PHE A 72 -10.82 0.17 3.32
CA PHE A 72 -11.56 1.41 3.60
C PHE A 72 -12.94 1.17 4.21
N ALA A 73 -13.60 0.07 3.85
CA ALA A 73 -14.92 -0.30 4.38
C ALA A 73 -14.84 -1.15 5.67
N ASP A 74 -13.64 -1.47 6.16
CA ASP A 74 -13.45 -2.36 7.29
C ASP A 74 -13.82 -1.66 8.61
N PRO A 75 -14.71 -2.24 9.43
CA PRO A 75 -15.15 -1.58 10.66
C PRO A 75 -14.06 -1.51 11.74
N VAL A 76 -12.96 -2.27 11.61
CA VAL A 76 -11.85 -2.28 12.57
C VAL A 76 -10.71 -1.40 12.10
N ILE A 77 -10.27 -1.55 10.84
CA ILE A 77 -9.08 -0.85 10.33
C ILE A 77 -9.40 0.32 9.39
N GLY A 78 -10.65 0.54 9.00
CA GLY A 78 -11.03 1.56 8.01
C GLY A 78 -10.65 2.99 8.39
N GLU A 79 -10.69 3.32 9.68
CA GLU A 79 -10.29 4.65 10.17
C GLU A 79 -8.81 4.96 9.89
N ILE A 80 -7.93 3.94 9.93
CA ILE A 80 -6.51 4.09 9.55
C ILE A 80 -6.39 4.60 8.11
N PHE A 81 -7.26 4.14 7.22
CA PHE A 81 -7.23 4.48 5.80
C PHE A 81 -8.01 5.74 5.43
N ALA A 82 -8.94 6.21 6.27
CA ALA A 82 -9.88 7.28 5.92
C ALA A 82 -9.20 8.59 5.46
N ASN A 83 -8.00 8.88 5.97
CA ASN A 83 -7.21 10.06 5.63
C ASN A 83 -6.09 9.80 4.61
N HIS A 84 -6.05 8.63 3.98
CA HIS A 84 -5.05 8.29 2.99
C HIS A 84 -5.52 8.64 1.57
N ASP A 85 -4.60 9.17 0.77
CA ASP A 85 -4.74 9.31 -0.67
C ASP A 85 -4.99 7.92 -1.30
N GLN A 86 -6.27 7.66 -1.59
CA GLN A 86 -6.71 6.38 -2.11
C GLN A 86 -6.24 6.13 -3.54
N VAL A 87 -6.00 7.18 -4.33
CA VAL A 87 -5.49 7.08 -5.70
C VAL A 87 -4.06 6.55 -5.65
N ARG A 88 -3.22 7.19 -4.83
CA ARG A 88 -1.85 6.72 -4.60
C ARG A 88 -1.82 5.33 -4.02
N LEU A 89 -2.62 5.03 -2.99
CA LEU A 89 -2.62 3.72 -2.35
C LEU A 89 -2.95 2.60 -3.34
N ARG A 90 -3.99 2.76 -4.18
CA ARG A 90 -4.32 1.77 -5.21
C ARG A 90 -3.17 1.56 -6.18
N ARG A 91 -2.56 2.65 -6.67
CA ARG A 91 -1.44 2.54 -7.59
C ARG A 91 -0.25 1.83 -6.96
N THR A 92 0.21 2.26 -5.79
CA THR A 92 1.44 1.72 -5.18
C THR A 92 1.27 0.27 -4.74
N ILE A 93 0.10 -0.13 -4.24
CA ILE A 93 -0.20 -1.54 -3.94
C ILE A 93 -0.27 -2.37 -5.22
N PHE A 94 -0.87 -1.84 -6.30
CA PHE A 94 -0.84 -2.51 -7.60
C PHE A 94 0.59 -2.71 -8.11
N GLU A 95 1.41 -1.66 -8.11
CA GLU A 95 2.80 -1.73 -8.54
C GLU A 95 3.60 -2.73 -7.69
N GLN A 96 3.46 -2.70 -6.37
CA GLN A 96 4.15 -3.59 -5.46
C GLN A 96 3.79 -5.05 -5.75
N PHE A 97 2.50 -5.37 -5.87
CA PHE A 97 2.05 -6.72 -6.15
C PHE A 97 2.49 -7.16 -7.54
N CYS A 98 2.34 -6.30 -8.55
CA CYS A 98 2.77 -6.57 -9.92
C CYS A 98 4.27 -6.87 -10.02
N PHE A 99 5.10 -6.05 -9.38
CA PHE A 99 6.54 -6.26 -9.34
C PHE A 99 6.88 -7.58 -8.64
N ILE A 100 6.37 -7.81 -7.42
CA ILE A 100 6.70 -9.02 -6.64
C ILE A 100 6.24 -10.30 -7.36
N LEU A 101 5.05 -10.29 -7.97
CA LEU A 101 4.52 -11.42 -8.73
C LEU A 101 5.23 -11.65 -10.07
N ASN A 102 6.14 -10.76 -10.46
CA ASN A 102 6.88 -10.75 -11.71
C ASN A 102 5.96 -10.61 -12.94
N ALA A 103 5.01 -9.67 -12.87
CA ALA A 103 4.05 -9.37 -13.93
C ALA A 103 4.47 -8.16 -14.81
N GLY A 104 5.75 -7.77 -14.77
CA GLY A 104 6.32 -6.76 -15.67
C GLY A 104 6.06 -5.30 -15.29
N CYS A 105 5.85 -5.00 -14.01
CA CYS A 105 5.81 -3.62 -13.51
C CYS A 105 7.03 -3.32 -12.64
N ASP A 106 7.40 -2.04 -12.59
CA ASP A 106 8.27 -1.48 -11.56
C ASP A 106 7.44 -0.98 -10.37
N TYR A 107 8.10 -0.87 -9.22
CA TYR A 107 7.58 -0.22 -8.02
C TYR A 107 8.25 1.13 -7.80
N SER A 108 7.42 2.18 -7.78
CA SER A 108 7.87 3.56 -7.62
C SER A 108 7.55 4.15 -6.24
N GLY A 109 6.96 3.37 -5.33
CA GLY A 109 6.59 3.82 -4.00
C GLY A 109 7.77 3.91 -3.02
N ARG A 110 7.47 4.41 -1.83
CA ARG A 110 8.40 4.44 -0.69
C ARG A 110 8.70 3.04 -0.18
N ASP A 111 9.82 2.86 0.51
CA ASP A 111 10.08 1.63 1.25
C ASP A 111 9.05 1.44 2.38
N MET A 112 8.87 0.20 2.83
CA MET A 112 7.83 -0.16 3.79
C MET A 112 7.94 0.62 5.09
N ARG A 113 9.15 0.88 5.60
CA ARG A 113 9.32 1.63 6.85
C ARG A 113 8.85 3.07 6.69
N ASN A 114 9.28 3.75 5.63
CA ASN A 114 8.89 5.15 5.40
C ASN A 114 7.44 5.31 4.94
N ALA A 115 6.86 4.28 4.32
CA ALA A 115 5.46 4.27 3.90
C ALA A 115 4.49 4.10 5.08
N HIS A 116 4.91 3.44 6.17
CA HIS A 116 4.05 3.12 7.32
C HIS A 116 4.47 3.83 8.62
N LYS A 117 5.45 4.72 8.53
CA LYS A 117 6.00 5.46 9.66
C LYS A 117 4.92 6.33 10.34
N ASP A 118 4.95 6.35 11.67
CA ASP A 118 4.11 7.20 12.53
C ASP A 118 2.60 6.87 12.44
N MET A 119 2.25 5.73 11.83
CA MET A 119 0.85 5.25 11.76
C MET A 119 0.42 4.51 13.03
N GLY A 120 1.38 4.07 13.87
CA GLY A 120 1.08 3.35 15.09
C GLY A 120 0.45 1.97 14.87
N VAL A 121 0.71 1.34 13.71
CA VAL A 121 0.13 0.05 13.30
C VAL A 121 0.44 -1.03 14.33
N GLN A 122 -0.60 -1.75 14.74
CA GLN A 122 -0.51 -2.84 15.70
C GLN A 122 -0.56 -4.21 15.01
N GLN A 123 -0.20 -5.25 15.76
CA GLN A 123 -0.30 -6.63 15.29
C GLN A 123 -1.71 -7.03 14.85
N ALA A 124 -2.74 -6.58 15.56
CA ALA A 124 -4.13 -6.88 15.22
C ALA A 124 -4.52 -6.26 13.87
N ASP A 125 -4.09 -5.02 13.60
CA ASP A 125 -4.35 -4.33 12.33
C ASP A 125 -3.71 -5.09 11.16
N MET A 126 -2.47 -5.57 11.35
CA MET A 126 -1.77 -6.39 10.35
C MET A 126 -2.43 -7.75 10.12
N ASN A 127 -2.98 -8.39 11.16
CA ASN A 127 -3.72 -9.64 10.94
C ASN A 127 -4.97 -9.36 10.11
N ARG A 128 -5.69 -8.27 10.42
CA ARG A 128 -6.91 -7.89 9.72
C ARG A 128 -6.66 -7.54 8.25
N ILE A 129 -5.58 -6.82 7.96
CA ILE A 129 -5.22 -6.49 6.57
C ILE A 129 -4.85 -7.75 5.79
N VAL A 130 -4.18 -8.74 6.40
CA VAL A 130 -3.87 -10.03 5.76
C VAL A 130 -5.14 -10.81 5.43
N GLU A 131 -6.13 -10.83 6.32
CA GLU A 131 -7.44 -11.45 6.07
C GLU A 131 -8.16 -10.79 4.87
N ASN A 132 -8.14 -9.45 4.80
CA ASN A 132 -8.73 -8.71 3.68
C ASN A 132 -8.01 -9.00 2.36
N LEU A 133 -6.70 -9.19 2.37
CA LEU A 133 -5.93 -9.60 1.19
C LEU A 133 -6.24 -11.04 0.77
N GLN A 134 -6.32 -11.97 1.71
CA GLN A 134 -6.73 -13.36 1.46
C GLN A 134 -8.12 -13.40 0.82
N PHE A 135 -9.07 -12.62 1.34
CA PHE A 135 -10.38 -12.48 0.72
C PHE A 135 -10.26 -12.02 -0.74
N ALA A 136 -9.53 -10.93 -1.00
CA ALA A 136 -9.43 -10.36 -2.33
C ALA A 136 -8.84 -11.35 -3.35
N MET A 137 -7.81 -12.10 -2.96
CA MET A 137 -7.23 -13.15 -3.81
C MET A 137 -8.18 -14.32 -4.04
N ALA A 138 -8.91 -14.75 -3.00
CA ALA A 138 -9.89 -15.83 -3.12
C ALA A 138 -11.06 -15.43 -4.03
N ALA A 139 -11.53 -14.18 -3.94
CA ALA A 139 -12.58 -13.64 -4.79
C ALA A 139 -12.17 -13.58 -6.28
N GLU A 140 -10.88 -13.38 -6.57
CA GLU A 140 -10.32 -13.46 -7.92
C GLU A 140 -10.04 -14.90 -8.39
N GLY A 141 -10.29 -15.90 -7.55
CA GLY A 141 -10.08 -17.31 -7.89
C GLY A 141 -8.63 -17.79 -7.82
N VAL A 142 -7.74 -17.03 -7.16
CA VAL A 142 -6.35 -17.47 -6.93
C VAL A 142 -6.36 -18.67 -5.99
N SER A 143 -5.67 -19.75 -6.36
CA SER A 143 -5.63 -20.96 -5.53
C SER A 143 -5.00 -20.70 -4.16
N PHE A 144 -5.47 -21.39 -3.12
CA PHE A 144 -4.94 -21.23 -1.76
C PHE A 144 -3.41 -21.43 -1.68
N ALA A 145 -2.87 -22.38 -2.46
CA ALA A 145 -1.44 -22.59 -2.55
C ALA A 145 -0.69 -21.36 -3.12
N ALA A 146 -1.23 -20.73 -4.17
CA ALA A 146 -0.65 -19.51 -4.74
C ALA A 146 -0.77 -18.31 -3.78
N GLN A 147 -1.91 -18.19 -3.08
CA GLN A 147 -2.10 -17.17 -2.04
C GLN A 147 -1.03 -17.27 -0.96
N ASN A 148 -0.82 -18.46 -0.37
CA ASN A 148 0.16 -18.65 0.70
C ASN A 148 1.60 -18.41 0.24
N ARG A 149 1.92 -18.77 -1.02
CA ARG A 149 3.23 -18.46 -1.60
C ARG A 149 3.45 -16.96 -1.72
N PHE A 150 2.43 -16.20 -2.12
CA PHE A 150 2.56 -14.75 -2.19
C PHE A 150 2.64 -14.12 -0.79
N LEU A 151 1.77 -14.53 0.14
CA LEU A 151 1.80 -14.03 1.53
C LEU A 151 3.14 -14.29 2.22
N SER A 152 3.80 -15.43 1.95
CA SER A 152 5.12 -15.70 2.52
C SER A 152 6.22 -14.74 2.01
N LYS A 153 6.07 -14.16 0.81
CA LYS A 153 6.94 -13.07 0.32
C LYS A 153 6.68 -11.76 1.04
N LEU A 154 5.43 -11.49 1.44
CA LEU A 154 5.05 -10.26 2.14
C LEU A 154 5.34 -10.32 3.64
N ALA A 155 5.24 -11.49 4.27
CA ALA A 155 5.35 -11.67 5.71
C ALA A 155 6.57 -11.00 6.39
N PRO A 156 7.79 -11.00 5.80
CA PRO A 156 8.95 -10.32 6.40
C PRO A 156 8.78 -8.80 6.54
N MET A 157 7.92 -8.17 5.74
CA MET A 157 7.67 -6.72 5.80
C MET A 157 7.04 -6.30 7.14
N ARG A 158 6.43 -7.22 7.89
CA ARG A 158 5.81 -6.94 9.20
C ARG A 158 6.73 -6.18 10.14
N GLY A 159 8.03 -6.49 10.19
CA GLY A 159 9.00 -5.79 11.04
C GLY A 159 9.35 -4.36 10.61
N GLN A 160 8.86 -3.93 9.45
CA GLN A 160 8.98 -2.55 8.95
C GLN A 160 7.67 -1.77 9.06
N VAL A 161 6.56 -2.46 9.32
CA VAL A 161 5.21 -1.88 9.32
C VAL A 161 4.64 -1.78 10.72
N VAL A 162 4.80 -2.82 11.54
CA VAL A 162 4.25 -2.84 12.91
C VAL A 162 5.14 -2.03 13.85
N GLU A 163 4.52 -1.15 14.62
CA GLU A 163 5.19 -0.29 15.59
C GLU A 163 4.89 -0.68 17.05
N ARG A 164 3.78 -1.41 17.29
CA ARG A 164 3.32 -1.78 18.63
C ARG A 164 2.80 -3.23 18.70
#